data_AF-A0A9P5SHT2-F1
#
_entry.id   AF-A0A9P5SHT2-F1
#
_cell.length_a   1.000
_cell.length_b   1.000
_cell.length_c   1.000
_cell.angle_alpha   90.00
_cell.angle_beta   90.00
_cell.angle_gamma   90.00
#
_symmetry.space_group_name_H-M   'P 1'
#
loop_
_entity.id
_entity.type
_entity.pdbx_description
1 polymer ?
#
loop_
_entity_poly.entity_id
_entity_poly.type
_entity_poly.pdbx_seq_one_letter_code
_entity_poly.pdbx_strand_id
1 'polypeptide(L)'
;MALRLIEVTSVYMGPVLLTLASIFLSLAIFCYFSVFIPFHYPSEEDESDTNWTFGYITQMIWSLYVILGVLANYYFAITTPPGSMLDKASIGDHDNASFQDVLLEMESFTELPSICKRCNLPKPERTHHCSVCKRCVLKYDHHCPWIHNCVGHFNHRYFVMFMTYLFIACPYYVSMGVGPFMLLADEETPWPYRLDKSLVAFSMVAATVIGIAVGGMGGWHWYLTLTAQTTLEQYNNNFMKSVCDKKGDTFHNMYDFGAVRNLQDFFNIGPRGHYPWYTALLPLRIPPIGNGKKFEKSGRGFVLACNDDDDGDDIV
;
A
#
# COMPACT_ATOMS: atom_id res chain seq x y z
N MET A 1 21.28 16.21 14.99
CA MET A 1 20.56 17.37 14.40
C MET A 1 19.80 16.99 13.12
N ALA A 2 20.45 16.39 12.11
CA ALA A 2 19.81 15.97 10.86
C ALA A 2 18.62 15.01 11.00
N LEU A 3 18.71 13.98 11.85
CA LEU A 3 17.59 13.04 12.08
C LEU A 3 16.35 13.71 12.67
N ARG A 4 16.52 14.66 13.59
CA ARG A 4 15.39 15.43 14.15
C ARG A 4 14.78 16.35 13.11
N LEU A 5 15.59 16.94 12.24
CA LEU A 5 15.08 17.77 11.14
C LEU A 5 14.20 16.94 10.20
N ILE A 6 14.67 15.75 9.79
CA ILE A 6 13.91 14.84 8.91
C ILE A 6 12.57 14.43 9.56
N GLU A 7 12.58 14.08 10.84
CA GLU A 7 11.36 13.74 11.59
C GLU A 7 10.37 14.89 11.58
N VAL A 8 10.83 16.10 11.93
CA VAL A 8 10.00 17.31 11.97
C VAL A 8 9.45 17.64 10.60
N THR A 9 10.28 17.61 9.55
CA THR A 9 9.83 17.85 8.18
C THR A 9 8.79 16.82 7.75
N SER A 10 8.97 15.54 8.08
CA SER A 10 8.01 14.49 7.70
C SER A 10 6.63 14.68 8.31
N VAL A 11 6.56 15.19 9.55
CA VAL A 11 5.28 15.48 10.22
C VAL A 11 4.52 16.61 9.52
N TYR A 12 5.20 17.69 9.16
CA TYR A 12 4.57 18.83 8.50
C TYR A 12 4.28 18.61 7.01
N MET A 13 5.10 17.80 6.34
CA MET A 13 4.89 17.45 4.94
C MET A 13 3.65 16.57 4.73
N GLY A 14 3.29 15.74 5.71
CA GLY A 14 2.14 14.82 5.61
C GLY A 14 0.83 15.52 5.23
N PRO A 15 0.32 16.47 6.02
CA PRO A 15 -0.90 17.22 5.70
C PRO A 15 -0.86 17.93 4.35
N VAL A 16 0.28 18.54 4.00
CA VAL A 16 0.45 19.24 2.72
C VAL A 16 0.32 18.28 1.54
N LEU A 17 0.99 17.13 1.61
CA LEU A 17 0.96 16.11 0.55
C LEU A 17 -0.42 15.44 0.44
N LEU A 18 -1.10 15.23 1.56
CA LEU A 18 -2.50 14.77 1.57
C LEU A 18 -3.41 15.76 0.85
N THR A 19 -3.34 17.04 1.21
CA THR A 19 -4.15 18.09 0.56
C THR A 19 -3.84 18.19 -0.93
N LEU A 20 -2.57 18.13 -1.31
CA LEU A 20 -2.15 18.15 -2.71
C LEU A 20 -2.70 16.95 -3.49
N ALA A 21 -2.61 15.74 -2.93
CA ALA A 21 -3.15 14.54 -3.53
C ALA A 21 -4.68 14.62 -3.69
N SER A 22 -5.40 15.12 -2.68
CA SER A 22 -6.84 15.36 -2.78
C SER A 22 -7.19 16.36 -3.89
N ILE A 23 -6.45 17.46 -4.01
CA ILE A 23 -6.67 18.45 -5.09
C ILE A 23 -6.47 17.81 -6.46
N PHE A 24 -5.39 17.05 -6.68
CA PHE A 24 -5.15 16.41 -7.97
C PHE A 24 -6.19 15.35 -8.31
N LEU A 25 -6.61 14.53 -7.34
CA LEU A 25 -7.68 13.55 -7.56
C LEU A 25 -9.00 14.24 -7.89
N SER A 26 -9.37 15.29 -7.15
CA SER A 26 -10.58 16.06 -7.42
C SER A 26 -10.54 16.76 -8.77
N LEU A 27 -9.41 17.36 -9.15
CA LEU A 27 -9.22 17.98 -10.47
C LEU A 27 -9.37 16.94 -11.58
N ALA A 28 -8.70 15.79 -11.47
CA ALA A 28 -8.79 14.73 -12.47
C ALA A 28 -10.24 14.23 -12.64
N ILE A 29 -10.94 13.94 -11.54
CA ILE A 29 -12.36 13.53 -11.56
C ILE A 29 -13.23 14.62 -12.20
N PHE A 30 -13.01 15.88 -11.84
CA PHE A 30 -13.78 16.99 -12.40
C PHE A 30 -13.54 17.17 -13.90
N CYS A 31 -12.29 17.13 -14.36
CA CYS A 31 -11.94 17.12 -15.79
C CYS A 31 -12.59 15.94 -16.51
N TYR A 32 -12.56 14.74 -15.91
CA TYR A 32 -13.11 13.53 -16.51
C TYR A 32 -14.61 13.69 -16.84
N PHE A 33 -15.41 14.09 -15.85
CA PHE A 33 -16.85 14.23 -16.04
C PHE A 33 -17.26 15.50 -16.79
N SER A 34 -16.48 16.57 -16.72
CA SER A 34 -16.83 17.85 -17.36
C SER A 34 -16.36 17.94 -18.82
N VAL A 35 -15.39 17.12 -19.22
CA VAL A 35 -14.75 17.21 -20.55
C VAL A 35 -14.72 15.85 -21.23
N PHE A 36 -14.15 14.83 -20.60
CA PHE A 36 -13.86 13.57 -21.31
C PHE A 36 -15.14 12.80 -21.62
N ILE A 37 -16.06 12.69 -20.65
CA ILE A 37 -17.33 12.01 -20.89
C ILE A 37 -18.18 12.72 -21.94
N PRO A 38 -18.43 14.04 -21.87
CA PRO A 38 -19.16 14.75 -22.92
C PRO A 38 -18.47 14.74 -24.29
N PHE A 39 -17.14 14.59 -24.35
CA PHE A 39 -16.42 14.42 -25.63
C PHE A 39 -16.73 13.09 -26.31
N HIS A 40 -16.69 11.98 -25.57
CA HIS A 40 -16.90 10.64 -26.13
C HIS A 40 -18.38 10.26 -26.25
N TYR A 41 -19.25 10.90 -25.46
CA TYR A 41 -20.69 10.67 -25.42
C TYR A 41 -21.43 12.00 -25.47
N PRO A 42 -21.42 12.70 -26.62
CA PRO A 42 -22.11 13.97 -26.78
C PRO A 42 -23.63 13.77 -26.68
N SER A 43 -24.32 14.68 -25.98
CA SER A 43 -25.78 14.60 -25.74
C SER A 43 -26.65 14.85 -26.97
N GLU A 44 -26.05 15.23 -28.10
CA GLU A 44 -26.75 15.54 -29.35
C GLU A 44 -26.84 14.32 -30.30
N GLU A 45 -26.17 13.21 -29.98
CA GLU A 45 -26.32 11.95 -30.70
C GLU A 45 -27.57 11.19 -30.22
N ASP A 46 -28.23 10.51 -31.16
CA ASP A 46 -29.57 9.91 -30.99
C ASP A 46 -29.63 8.95 -29.79
N GLU A 47 -30.16 9.42 -28.65
CA GLU A 47 -30.34 8.64 -27.40
C GLU A 47 -31.14 7.34 -27.64
N SER A 48 -31.82 7.22 -28.79
CA SER A 48 -32.52 6.00 -29.23
C SER A 48 -31.58 4.88 -29.73
N ASP A 49 -30.29 5.16 -29.97
CA ASP A 49 -29.30 4.13 -30.30
C ASP A 49 -28.94 3.31 -29.06
N THR A 50 -29.38 2.05 -29.07
CA THR A 50 -29.09 1.07 -28.03
C THR A 50 -27.59 0.82 -27.82
N ASN A 51 -26.77 0.96 -28.87
CA ASN A 51 -25.32 0.75 -28.77
C ASN A 51 -24.64 1.90 -28.03
N TRP A 52 -25.02 3.13 -28.34
CA TRP A 52 -24.55 4.33 -27.63
C TRP A 52 -24.88 4.24 -26.14
N THR A 53 -26.14 3.94 -25.82
CA THR A 53 -26.63 3.82 -24.44
C THR A 53 -25.88 2.74 -23.67
N PHE A 54 -25.69 1.57 -24.27
CA PHE A 54 -24.93 0.48 -23.66
C PHE A 54 -23.46 0.86 -23.42
N GLY A 55 -22.83 1.51 -24.40
CA GLY A 55 -21.45 2.01 -24.29
C GLY A 55 -21.29 3.00 -23.15
N TYR A 56 -22.17 4.02 -23.09
CA TYR A 56 -22.17 5.03 -22.05
C TYR A 56 -22.35 4.43 -20.65
N ILE A 57 -23.34 3.55 -20.46
CA ILE A 57 -23.59 2.88 -19.17
C ILE A 57 -22.38 2.04 -18.76
N THR A 58 -21.83 1.26 -19.68
CA THR A 58 -20.64 0.42 -19.41
C THR A 58 -19.45 1.29 -19.01
N GLN A 59 -19.23 2.39 -19.72
CA GLN A 59 -18.18 3.36 -19.41
C GLN A 59 -18.39 3.98 -18.02
N MET A 60 -19.61 4.37 -17.67
CA MET A 60 -19.93 4.94 -16.35
C MET A 60 -19.67 3.93 -15.23
N ILE A 61 -20.11 2.68 -15.40
CA ILE A 61 -19.88 1.61 -14.42
C ILE A 61 -18.38 1.40 -14.19
N TRP A 62 -17.61 1.29 -15.28
CA TRP A 62 -16.16 1.13 -15.19
C TRP A 62 -15.48 2.34 -14.53
N SER A 63 -15.86 3.56 -14.92
CA SER A 63 -15.33 4.81 -14.35
C SER A 63 -15.57 4.87 -12.84
N LEU A 64 -16.80 4.60 -12.40
CA LEU A 64 -17.19 4.62 -11.00
C LEU A 64 -16.48 3.53 -10.20
N TYR A 65 -16.31 2.34 -10.78
CA TYR A 65 -15.55 1.25 -10.15
C TYR A 65 -14.08 1.65 -9.89
N VAL A 66 -13.40 2.22 -10.90
CA VAL A 66 -12.00 2.66 -10.76
C VAL A 66 -11.88 3.82 -9.76
N ILE A 67 -12.76 4.83 -9.85
CA ILE A 67 -12.78 5.97 -8.92
C ILE A 67 -13.02 5.50 -7.49
N LEU A 68 -14.01 4.63 -7.27
CA LEU A 68 -14.28 4.05 -5.96
C LEU A 68 -13.07 3.26 -5.45
N GLY A 69 -12.43 2.47 -6.31
CA GLY A 69 -11.21 1.73 -6.01
C GLY A 69 -10.08 2.62 -5.51
N VAL A 70 -9.80 3.74 -6.20
CA VAL A 70 -8.79 4.72 -5.78
C VAL A 70 -9.18 5.38 -4.46
N LEU A 71 -10.36 6.00 -4.40
CA LEU A 71 -10.76 6.83 -3.26
C LEU A 71 -10.93 6.01 -1.97
N ALA A 72 -11.56 4.84 -2.05
CA ALA A 72 -11.80 4.01 -0.87
C ALA A 72 -10.51 3.41 -0.34
N ASN A 73 -9.62 2.86 -1.18
CA ASN A 73 -8.35 2.32 -0.70
C ASN A 73 -7.41 3.42 -0.19
N TYR A 74 -7.42 4.61 -0.79
CA TYR A 74 -6.68 5.75 -0.26
C TYR A 74 -7.19 6.15 1.13
N TYR A 75 -8.52 6.29 1.27
CA TYR A 75 -9.17 6.57 2.54
C TYR A 75 -8.86 5.49 3.60
N PHE A 76 -8.91 4.21 3.24
CA PHE A 76 -8.60 3.12 4.17
C PHE A 76 -7.12 3.09 4.55
N ALA A 77 -6.19 3.39 3.64
CA ALA A 77 -4.76 3.46 3.95
C ALA A 77 -4.46 4.59 4.96
N ILE A 78 -5.14 5.74 4.81
CA ILE A 78 -5.02 6.90 5.72
C ILE A 78 -5.65 6.58 7.09
N THR A 79 -6.91 6.12 7.10
CA THR A 79 -7.71 6.07 8.34
C THR A 79 -7.55 4.78 9.14
N THR A 80 -7.06 3.70 8.53
CA THR A 80 -6.85 2.44 9.25
C THR A 80 -5.55 2.53 10.04
N PRO A 81 -5.58 2.35 11.38
CA PRO A 81 -4.37 2.27 12.16
C PRO A 81 -3.50 1.11 11.65
N PRO A 82 -2.19 1.28 11.46
CA PRO A 82 -1.30 0.24 10.92
C PRO A 82 -1.06 -0.92 11.90
N GLY A 83 -1.53 -0.80 13.15
CA GLY A 83 -1.27 -1.73 14.25
C GLY A 83 -0.19 -1.20 15.18
N SER A 84 -0.42 -1.31 16.48
CA SER A 84 0.54 -0.95 17.52
C SER A 84 0.70 -2.08 18.54
N MET A 85 1.76 -2.01 19.35
CA MET A 85 1.98 -2.98 20.43
C MET A 85 0.94 -2.89 21.55
N LEU A 86 0.22 -1.76 21.66
CA LEU A 86 -0.71 -1.44 22.75
C LEU A 86 -2.14 -1.18 22.27
N ASP A 87 -2.52 -1.63 21.07
CA ASP A 87 -3.87 -1.33 20.56
C ASP A 87 -4.95 -1.88 21.51
N LYS A 88 -5.84 -0.99 21.96
CA LYS A 88 -6.97 -1.26 22.86
C LYS A 88 -7.89 -2.40 22.37
N ALA A 89 -7.86 -2.76 21.09
CA ALA A 89 -8.60 -3.92 20.58
C ALA A 89 -8.07 -5.27 21.09
N SER A 90 -6.80 -5.32 21.53
CA SER A 90 -6.19 -6.51 22.16
C SER A 90 -6.29 -6.51 23.69
N ILE A 91 -6.61 -5.36 24.28
CA ILE A 91 -6.74 -5.14 25.71
C ILE A 91 -8.18 -4.70 25.93
N GLY A 92 -9.11 -5.66 25.98
CA GLY A 92 -10.53 -5.36 26.17
C GLY A 92 -10.72 -4.40 27.35
N ASP A 93 -11.32 -3.23 27.08
CA ASP A 93 -11.82 -2.16 27.96
C ASP A 93 -11.22 -2.00 29.38
N HIS A 94 -9.94 -2.34 29.56
CA HIS A 94 -9.20 -2.06 30.77
C HIS A 94 -8.31 -0.87 30.46
N ASP A 95 -8.68 0.28 31.03
CA ASP A 95 -7.97 1.57 30.92
C ASP A 95 -6.52 1.55 31.42
N ASN A 96 -6.02 0.38 31.82
CA ASN A 96 -4.60 0.10 31.98
C ASN A 96 -4.31 -1.23 31.29
N ALA A 97 -3.80 -1.20 30.06
CA ALA A 97 -3.04 -2.33 29.53
C ALA A 97 -1.89 -2.55 30.50
N SER A 98 -2.06 -3.50 31.42
CA SER A 98 -1.14 -3.66 32.51
C SER A 98 0.15 -4.24 31.90
N PHE A 99 1.30 -3.82 32.41
CA PHE A 99 2.59 -4.43 32.08
C PHE A 99 2.52 -5.97 32.15
N GLN A 100 1.62 -6.50 32.99
CA GLN A 100 1.32 -7.91 33.15
C GLN A 100 0.70 -8.59 31.91
N ASP A 101 -0.17 -7.91 31.15
CA ASP A 101 -0.76 -8.47 29.91
C ASP A 101 0.31 -8.63 28.82
N VAL A 102 1.25 -7.68 28.77
CA VAL A 102 2.42 -7.74 27.88
C VAL A 102 3.34 -8.88 28.29
N LEU A 103 3.57 -9.10 29.60
CA LEU A 103 4.38 -10.20 30.12
C LEU A 103 3.75 -11.58 29.88
N LEU A 104 2.43 -11.73 30.03
CA LEU A 104 1.72 -12.98 29.72
C LEU A 104 1.77 -13.30 28.22
N GLU A 105 1.70 -12.26 27.37
CA GLU A 105 1.91 -12.44 25.94
C GLU A 105 3.37 -12.88 25.65
N MET A 106 4.36 -12.40 26.42
CA MET A 106 5.77 -12.81 26.33
C MET A 106 6.00 -14.30 26.64
N GLU A 107 5.29 -14.90 27.60
CA GLU A 107 5.39 -16.35 27.90
C GLU A 107 4.96 -17.25 26.74
N SER A 108 4.16 -16.71 25.82
CA SER A 108 3.67 -17.45 24.66
C SER A 108 4.64 -17.47 23.47
N PHE A 109 5.79 -16.80 23.56
CA PHE A 109 6.82 -16.81 22.54
C PHE A 109 7.88 -17.87 22.87
N THR A 110 8.28 -18.64 21.85
CA THR A 110 9.31 -19.69 21.99
C THR A 110 10.73 -19.12 22.12
N GLU A 111 10.93 -17.87 21.71
CA GLU A 111 12.19 -17.13 21.82
C GLU A 111 11.93 -15.75 22.44
N LEU A 112 12.88 -15.25 23.24
CA LEU A 112 12.75 -13.95 23.90
C LEU A 112 12.68 -12.82 22.86
N PRO A 113 11.57 -12.07 22.78
CA PRO A 113 11.42 -11.02 21.77
C PRO A 113 12.41 -9.88 22.03
N SER A 114 13.01 -9.36 20.95
CA SER A 114 13.90 -8.19 21.04
C SER A 114 13.14 -6.98 21.62
N ILE A 115 13.75 -6.24 22.55
CA ILE A 115 13.10 -5.09 23.17
C ILE A 115 13.29 -3.82 22.33
N CYS A 116 12.24 -3.02 22.20
CA CYS A 116 12.37 -1.67 21.66
C CYS A 116 12.94 -0.72 22.70
N LYS A 117 14.21 -0.32 22.54
CA LYS A 117 14.89 0.63 23.43
C LYS A 117 14.16 1.98 23.60
N ARG A 118 13.35 2.41 22.61
CA ARG A 118 12.62 3.68 22.66
C ARG A 118 11.24 3.57 23.32
N CYS A 119 10.55 2.46 23.12
CA CYS A 119 9.23 2.23 23.71
C CYS A 119 9.29 1.45 25.02
N ASN A 120 10.43 0.85 25.33
CA ASN A 120 10.66 -0.07 26.45
C ASN A 120 9.63 -1.21 26.51
N LEU A 121 9.34 -1.79 25.34
CA LEU A 121 8.36 -2.86 25.18
C LEU A 121 8.94 -3.98 24.30
N PRO A 122 8.57 -5.24 24.55
CA PRO A 122 8.96 -6.37 23.69
C PRO A 122 8.41 -6.14 22.29
N LYS A 123 9.25 -6.35 21.27
CA LYS A 123 8.82 -6.26 19.88
C LYS A 123 8.31 -7.62 19.43
N PRO A 124 7.03 -7.74 19.06
CA PRO A 124 6.57 -8.90 18.32
C PRO A 124 7.34 -9.06 17.00
N GLU A 125 7.18 -10.21 16.35
CA GLU A 125 7.82 -10.46 15.06
C GLU A 125 7.50 -9.35 14.04
N ARG A 126 8.46 -9.05 13.16
CA ARG A 126 8.29 -8.08 12.05
C ARG A 126 7.92 -6.64 12.50
N THR A 127 8.07 -6.33 13.79
CA THR A 127 7.68 -5.04 14.38
C THR A 127 8.87 -4.09 14.47
N HIS A 128 8.71 -2.85 14.01
CA HIS A 128 9.77 -1.84 14.07
C HIS A 128 9.23 -0.49 14.58
N HIS A 129 10.14 0.29 15.19
CA HIS A 129 9.80 1.61 15.73
C HIS A 129 9.86 2.67 14.62
N CYS A 130 8.73 3.31 14.35
CA CYS A 130 8.70 4.48 13.49
C CYS A 130 9.08 5.72 14.31
N SER A 131 10.20 6.36 13.94
CA SER A 131 10.67 7.56 14.61
C SER A 131 9.81 8.79 14.36
N VAL A 132 9.03 8.83 13.26
CA VAL A 132 8.10 9.92 12.96
C VAL A 132 6.84 9.79 13.82
N CYS A 133 6.21 8.61 13.82
CA CYS A 133 5.00 8.35 14.61
C CYS A 133 5.26 8.07 16.10
N LYS A 134 6.54 7.97 16.52
CA LYS A 134 6.97 7.72 17.91
C LYS A 134 6.37 6.46 18.55
N ARG A 135 6.12 5.43 17.75
CA ARG A 135 5.56 4.15 18.20
C ARG A 135 6.10 2.98 17.39
N CYS A 136 6.06 1.78 17.96
CA CYS A 136 6.25 0.56 17.19
C CYS A 136 5.01 0.23 16.37
N VAL A 137 5.25 -0.23 15.15
CA VAL A 137 4.22 -0.58 14.17
C VAL A 137 4.38 -2.05 13.82
N LEU A 138 3.28 -2.79 13.90
CA LEU A 138 3.25 -4.23 13.58
C LEU A 138 3.47 -4.44 12.08
N LYS A 139 4.25 -5.45 11.70
CA LYS A 139 4.65 -5.72 10.30
C LYS A 139 5.05 -4.44 9.56
N TYR A 140 5.94 -3.66 10.17
CA TYR A 140 6.28 -2.32 9.69
C TYR A 140 6.92 -2.40 8.30
N ASP A 141 6.35 -1.65 7.36
CA ASP A 141 6.93 -1.48 6.03
C ASP A 141 7.70 -0.15 5.94
N HIS A 142 6.97 0.96 6.03
CA HIS A 142 7.56 2.30 6.03
C HIS A 142 6.60 3.35 6.61
N HIS A 143 7.12 4.55 6.85
CA HIS A 143 6.29 5.74 7.09
C HIS A 143 6.06 6.45 5.76
N CYS A 144 4.79 6.67 5.40
CA CYS A 144 4.44 7.26 4.12
C CYS A 144 3.80 8.65 4.32
N PRO A 145 4.51 9.73 3.93
CA PRO A 145 3.97 11.08 4.02
C PRO A 145 2.68 11.28 3.20
N TRP A 146 2.55 10.58 2.07
CA TRP A 146 1.39 10.69 1.15
C TRP A 146 0.08 10.13 1.71
N ILE A 147 0.12 9.35 2.79
CA ILE A 147 -1.07 8.93 3.54
C ILE A 147 -1.06 9.47 4.98
N HIS A 148 -0.05 10.26 5.33
CA HIS A 148 0.22 10.75 6.70
C HIS A 148 0.10 9.65 7.76
N ASN A 149 0.55 8.45 7.44
CA ASN A 149 0.43 7.26 8.29
C ASN A 149 1.57 6.29 8.01
N CYS A 150 1.84 5.36 8.93
CA CYS A 150 2.70 4.23 8.60
C CYS A 150 1.93 3.20 7.79
N VAL A 151 2.65 2.47 6.95
CA VAL A 151 2.18 1.23 6.34
C VAL A 151 2.64 0.07 7.22
N GLY A 152 1.69 -0.70 7.71
CA GLY A 152 1.90 -1.82 8.63
C GLY A 152 0.80 -2.88 8.48
N HIS A 153 0.75 -3.83 9.41
CA HIS A 153 -0.07 -5.05 9.31
C HIS A 153 -1.51 -4.80 8.83
N PHE A 154 -2.24 -3.89 9.49
CA PHE A 154 -3.68 -3.72 9.24
C PHE A 154 -4.03 -2.84 8.05
N ASN A 155 -3.10 -2.04 7.52
CA ASN A 155 -3.36 -1.15 6.39
C ASN A 155 -2.51 -1.44 5.14
N HIS A 156 -1.59 -2.41 5.19
CA HIS A 156 -0.72 -2.76 4.08
C HIS A 156 -1.51 -3.07 2.80
N ARG A 157 -2.59 -3.85 2.90
CA ARG A 157 -3.43 -4.21 1.74
C ARG A 157 -3.99 -2.97 1.03
N TYR A 158 -4.47 -1.99 1.80
CA TYR A 158 -5.12 -0.81 1.26
C TYR A 158 -4.10 0.08 0.55
N PHE A 159 -2.89 0.16 1.08
CA PHE A 159 -1.79 0.88 0.44
C PHE A 159 -1.43 0.25 -0.93
N VAL A 160 -1.25 -1.07 -0.98
CA VAL A 160 -0.97 -1.79 -2.24
C VAL A 160 -2.13 -1.65 -3.23
N MET A 161 -3.37 -1.73 -2.75
CA MET A 161 -4.54 -1.60 -3.61
C MET A 161 -4.77 -0.17 -4.09
N PHE A 162 -4.52 0.83 -3.26
CA PHE A 162 -4.53 2.23 -3.67
C PHE A 162 -3.58 2.47 -4.84
N MET A 163 -2.32 2.02 -4.74
CA MET A 163 -1.36 2.13 -5.84
C MET A 163 -1.82 1.36 -7.09
N THR A 164 -2.41 0.19 -6.92
CA THR A 164 -2.90 -0.63 -8.04
C THR A 164 -4.04 0.06 -8.78
N TYR A 165 -5.05 0.55 -8.07
CA TYR A 165 -6.16 1.28 -8.69
C TYR A 165 -5.68 2.60 -9.30
N LEU A 166 -4.74 3.31 -8.67
CA LEU A 166 -4.19 4.54 -9.22
C LEU A 166 -3.36 4.28 -10.49
N PHE A 167 -2.58 3.18 -10.51
CA PHE A 167 -1.86 2.73 -11.70
C PHE A 167 -2.79 2.32 -12.85
N ILE A 168 -3.99 1.78 -12.56
CA ILE A 168 -5.02 1.52 -13.58
C ILE A 168 -5.69 2.83 -14.02
N ALA A 169 -5.99 3.72 -13.08
CA ALA A 169 -6.71 4.97 -13.32
C ALA A 169 -5.91 5.94 -14.19
N CYS A 170 -4.60 6.10 -13.97
CA CYS A 170 -3.79 7.08 -14.69
C CYS A 170 -3.72 6.81 -16.21
N PRO A 171 -3.36 5.61 -16.71
CA PRO A 171 -3.37 5.31 -18.14
C PRO A 171 -4.78 5.39 -18.75
N TYR A 172 -5.80 4.92 -18.03
CA TYR A 172 -7.19 5.02 -18.46
C TYR A 172 -7.66 6.48 -18.60
N TYR A 173 -7.31 7.32 -17.63
CA TYR A 173 -7.58 8.75 -17.68
C TYR A 173 -6.88 9.42 -18.87
N VAL A 174 -5.60 9.12 -19.08
CA VAL A 174 -4.82 9.64 -20.21
C VAL A 174 -5.42 9.17 -21.54
N SER A 175 -5.79 7.90 -21.68
CA SER A 175 -6.38 7.38 -22.93
C SER A 175 -7.70 8.07 -23.27
N MET A 176 -8.56 8.30 -22.26
CA MET A 176 -9.81 9.04 -22.44
C MET A 176 -9.59 10.52 -22.78
N GLY A 177 -8.49 11.10 -22.28
CA GLY A 177 -8.12 12.49 -22.52
C GLY A 177 -7.44 12.77 -23.86
N VAL A 178 -6.94 11.76 -24.59
CA VAL A 178 -6.21 11.98 -25.87
C VAL A 178 -7.06 12.77 -26.87
N GLY A 179 -8.32 12.40 -27.07
CA GLY A 179 -9.22 13.10 -28.00
C GLY A 179 -9.40 14.59 -27.65
N PRO A 180 -9.88 14.92 -26.44
CA PRO A 180 -9.95 16.29 -25.96
C PRO A 180 -8.61 17.04 -26.02
N PHE A 181 -7.48 16.36 -25.77
CA PHE A 181 -6.15 16.94 -25.86
C PHE A 181 -5.77 17.31 -27.30
N MET A 182 -6.19 16.54 -28.30
CA MET A 182 -5.94 16.90 -29.70
C MET A 182 -6.69 18.18 -30.10
N LEU A 183 -7.87 18.46 -29.51
CA LEU A 183 -8.56 19.75 -29.70
C LEU A 183 -7.80 20.94 -29.14
N LEU A 184 -6.88 20.75 -28.18
CA LEU A 184 -6.02 21.84 -27.70
C LEU A 184 -4.99 22.25 -28.76
N ALA A 185 -4.56 21.29 -29.59
CA ALA A 185 -3.56 21.50 -30.63
C ALA A 185 -4.17 22.07 -31.92
N ASP A 186 -5.48 22.00 -32.06
CA ASP A 186 -6.22 22.60 -33.16
C ASP A 186 -6.61 24.04 -32.81
N GLU A 187 -6.00 25.00 -33.50
CA GLU A 187 -6.30 26.43 -33.30
C GLU A 187 -7.60 26.87 -33.97
N GLU A 188 -8.11 26.09 -34.92
CA GLU A 188 -9.31 26.43 -35.70
C GLU A 188 -10.60 26.05 -34.97
N THR A 189 -10.56 25.02 -34.12
CA THR A 189 -11.74 24.56 -33.37
C THR A 189 -11.91 25.30 -32.04
N PRO A 190 -13.04 25.98 -31.81
CA PRO A 190 -13.32 26.59 -30.52
C PRO A 190 -13.45 25.53 -29.43
N TRP A 191 -12.86 25.78 -28.27
CA TRP A 191 -12.99 24.91 -27.10
C TRP A 191 -14.43 24.95 -26.55
N PRO A 192 -15.20 23.84 -26.60
CA PRO A 192 -16.63 23.86 -26.31
C PRO A 192 -16.95 23.67 -24.81
N TYR A 193 -15.94 23.42 -23.97
CA TYR A 193 -16.12 23.10 -22.56
C TYR A 193 -15.93 24.33 -21.65
N ARG A 194 -16.65 24.36 -20.53
CA ARG A 194 -16.52 25.44 -19.53
C ARG A 194 -15.18 25.43 -18.79
N LEU A 195 -14.61 24.24 -18.61
CA LEU A 195 -13.34 24.09 -17.91
C LEU A 195 -12.20 24.54 -18.83
N ASP A 196 -11.32 25.39 -18.32
CA ASP A 196 -10.21 25.93 -19.12
C ASP A 196 -9.29 24.82 -19.67
N LYS A 197 -8.93 24.93 -20.94
CA LYS A 197 -8.11 23.95 -21.65
C LYS A 197 -6.72 23.74 -21.02
N SER A 198 -6.13 24.76 -20.38
CA SER A 198 -4.85 24.63 -19.68
C SER A 198 -4.94 23.74 -18.44
N LEU A 199 -6.06 23.77 -17.72
CA LEU A 199 -6.28 22.90 -16.56
C LEU A 199 -6.41 21.43 -16.96
N VAL A 200 -7.04 21.16 -18.12
CA VAL A 200 -7.13 19.82 -18.69
C VAL A 200 -5.76 19.31 -19.14
N ALA A 201 -4.98 20.15 -19.84
CA ALA A 201 -3.61 19.79 -20.22
C ALA A 201 -2.75 19.49 -18.99
N PHE A 202 -2.82 20.34 -17.97
CA PHE A 202 -2.12 20.16 -16.71
C PHE A 202 -2.53 18.86 -16.01
N SER A 203 -3.82 18.56 -15.90
CA SER A 203 -4.30 17.34 -15.23
C SER A 203 -3.85 16.08 -15.98
N MET A 204 -3.78 16.11 -17.31
CA MET A 204 -3.25 15.00 -18.10
C MET A 204 -1.75 14.79 -17.89
N VAL A 205 -0.94 15.85 -17.95
CA VAL A 205 0.50 15.77 -17.68
C VAL A 205 0.76 15.26 -16.27
N ALA A 206 0.02 15.78 -15.27
CA ALA A 206 0.11 15.32 -13.90
C ALA A 206 -0.25 13.82 -13.78
N ALA A 207 -1.33 13.37 -14.43
CA ALA A 207 -1.72 11.97 -14.44
C ALA A 207 -0.66 11.05 -15.08
N THR A 208 -0.01 11.48 -16.16
CA THR A 208 1.09 10.73 -16.77
C THR A 208 2.28 10.58 -15.83
N VAL A 209 2.74 11.69 -15.23
CA VAL A 209 3.89 11.69 -14.31
C VAL A 209 3.60 10.84 -13.06
N ILE A 210 2.42 11.03 -12.46
CA ILE A 210 1.97 10.24 -11.31
C ILE A 210 1.85 8.77 -11.69
N GLY A 211 1.28 8.45 -12.86
CA GLY A 211 1.13 7.08 -13.33
C GLY A 211 2.46 6.33 -13.48
N ILE A 212 3.49 7.00 -14.02
CA ILE A 212 4.85 6.42 -14.14
C ILE A 212 5.47 6.20 -12.76
N ALA A 213 5.40 7.20 -11.88
CA ALA A 213 5.97 7.11 -10.53
C ALA A 213 5.29 6.03 -9.68
N VAL A 214 3.96 6.00 -9.70
CA VAL A 214 3.14 5.00 -8.97
C VAL A 214 3.28 3.61 -9.59
N GLY A 215 3.49 3.49 -10.91
CA GLY A 215 3.77 2.22 -11.56
C GLY A 215 5.05 1.56 -11.04
N GLY A 216 6.15 2.32 -10.94
CA GLY A 216 7.41 1.82 -10.38
C GLY A 216 7.29 1.42 -8.92
N MET A 217 6.68 2.28 -8.09
CA MET A 217 6.47 2.02 -6.66
C MET A 217 5.50 0.84 -6.44
N GLY A 218 4.40 0.80 -7.17
CA GLY A 218 3.41 -0.27 -7.10
C GLY A 218 4.00 -1.63 -7.50
N GLY A 219 4.79 -1.67 -8.58
CA GLY A 219 5.51 -2.88 -9.01
C GLY A 219 6.45 -3.41 -7.94
N TRP A 220 7.19 -2.52 -7.25
CA TRP A 220 8.03 -2.89 -6.12
C TRP A 220 7.22 -3.52 -4.96
N HIS A 221 6.10 -2.91 -4.58
CA HIS A 221 5.27 -3.45 -3.51
C HIS A 221 4.56 -4.76 -3.90
N TRP A 222 4.23 -4.96 -5.18
CA TRP A 222 3.77 -6.26 -5.66
C TRP A 222 4.85 -7.32 -5.55
N TYR A 223 6.09 -7.02 -5.93
CA TYR A 223 7.23 -7.92 -5.72
C TYR A 223 7.39 -8.32 -4.25
N LEU A 224 7.37 -7.34 -3.34
CA LEU A 224 7.44 -7.57 -1.89
C LEU A 224 6.29 -8.45 -1.38
N THR A 225 5.07 -8.18 -1.85
CA THR A 225 3.88 -8.97 -1.50
C THR A 225 3.98 -10.41 -2.00
N LEU A 226 4.41 -10.60 -3.26
CA LEU A 226 4.60 -11.91 -3.88
C LEU A 226 5.69 -12.74 -3.19
N THR A 227 6.66 -12.09 -2.53
CA THR A 227 7.77 -12.71 -1.79
C THR A 227 7.60 -12.62 -0.26
N ALA A 228 6.39 -12.27 0.21
CA ALA A 228 5.97 -12.21 1.61
C ALA A 228 6.86 -11.38 2.56
N GLN A 229 7.46 -10.30 2.07
CA GLN A 229 8.37 -9.45 2.82
C GLN A 229 7.94 -7.98 2.80
N THR A 230 8.37 -7.21 3.79
CA THR A 230 8.27 -5.75 3.79
C THR A 230 9.50 -5.10 3.15
N THR A 231 9.43 -3.81 2.86
CA THR A 231 10.57 -3.03 2.34
C THR A 231 11.79 -3.14 3.25
N LEU A 232 11.58 -3.07 4.57
CA LEU A 232 12.66 -3.19 5.56
C LEU A 232 13.21 -4.62 5.64
N GLU A 233 12.34 -5.61 5.57
CA GLU A 233 12.75 -7.02 5.57
C GLU A 233 13.54 -7.36 4.32
N GLN A 234 13.17 -6.83 3.14
CA GLN A 234 13.92 -7.04 1.91
C GLN A 234 15.36 -6.53 2.03
N TYR A 235 15.59 -5.40 2.70
CA TYR A 235 16.94 -4.92 2.97
C TYR A 235 17.72 -5.92 3.85
N ASN A 236 17.11 -6.41 4.94
CA ASN A 236 17.73 -7.38 5.83
C ASN A 236 17.96 -8.73 5.13
N ASN A 237 17.01 -9.19 4.33
CA ASN A 237 17.07 -10.43 3.56
C ASN A 237 18.19 -10.38 2.52
N ASN A 238 18.38 -9.25 1.83
CA ASN A 238 19.49 -9.07 0.91
C ASN A 238 20.85 -9.09 1.62
N PHE A 239 20.94 -8.48 2.81
CA PHE A 239 22.14 -8.56 3.63
C PHE A 239 22.42 -10.01 4.06
N MET A 240 21.43 -10.71 4.61
CA MET A 240 21.57 -12.11 5.04
C MET A 240 21.91 -13.02 3.87
N LYS A 241 21.32 -12.81 2.70
CA LYS A 241 21.67 -13.51 1.47
C LYS A 241 23.15 -13.33 1.11
N SER A 242 23.65 -12.10 1.14
CA SER A 242 25.08 -11.85 0.89
C SER A 242 26.00 -12.54 1.92
N VAL A 243 25.57 -12.66 3.17
CA VAL A 243 26.32 -13.38 4.21
C VAL A 243 26.32 -14.89 3.94
N CYS A 244 25.17 -15.48 3.61
CA CYS A 244 25.04 -16.90 3.27
C CYS A 244 25.86 -17.25 2.02
N ASP A 245 25.75 -16.45 0.96
CA ASP A 245 26.47 -16.68 -0.31
C ASP A 245 27.99 -16.75 -0.08
N LYS A 246 28.54 -15.94 0.83
CA LYS A 246 29.97 -15.97 1.20
C LYS A 246 30.39 -17.23 1.96
N LYS A 247 29.45 -17.86 2.67
CA LYS A 247 29.66 -19.10 3.43
C LYS A 247 29.38 -20.36 2.60
N GLY A 248 28.88 -20.20 1.37
CA GLY A 248 28.39 -21.32 0.57
C GLY A 248 27.02 -21.83 1.01
N ASP A 249 26.32 -21.09 1.88
CA ASP A 249 24.97 -21.40 2.35
C ASP A 249 23.91 -20.75 1.46
N THR A 250 22.67 -21.24 1.54
CA THR A 250 21.53 -20.66 0.82
C THR A 250 20.57 -19.96 1.79
N PHE A 251 20.32 -18.68 1.54
CA PHE A 251 19.30 -17.92 2.27
C PHE A 251 17.90 -18.18 1.74
N HIS A 252 16.96 -18.43 2.66
CA HIS A 252 15.54 -18.55 2.35
C HIS A 252 14.71 -17.63 3.26
N ASN A 253 13.82 -16.84 2.66
CA ASN A 253 12.85 -16.05 3.41
C ASN A 253 11.86 -16.98 4.11
N MET A 254 11.92 -17.03 5.44
CA MET A 254 11.07 -17.89 6.27
C MET A 254 9.58 -17.54 6.22
N TYR A 255 9.20 -16.35 5.72
CA TYR A 255 7.81 -15.95 5.54
C TYR A 255 7.29 -16.23 4.12
N ASP A 256 8.14 -16.65 3.20
CA ASP A 256 7.77 -16.95 1.82
C ASP A 256 7.29 -18.42 1.70
N PHE A 257 6.02 -18.57 1.31
CA PHE A 257 5.40 -19.86 1.03
C PHE A 257 5.09 -20.06 -0.47
N GLY A 258 5.59 -19.19 -1.33
CA GLY A 258 5.29 -19.11 -2.76
C GLY A 258 4.19 -18.11 -3.08
N ALA A 259 4.31 -17.48 -4.26
CA ALA A 259 3.50 -16.33 -4.68
C ALA A 259 1.98 -16.49 -4.47
N VAL A 260 1.41 -17.64 -4.83
CA VAL A 260 -0.04 -17.88 -4.70
C VAL A 260 -0.47 -17.86 -3.23
N ARG A 261 0.27 -18.56 -2.36
CA ARG A 261 -0.05 -18.63 -0.92
C ARG A 261 0.20 -17.28 -0.25
N ASN A 262 1.26 -16.58 -0.64
CA ASN A 262 1.56 -15.25 -0.11
C ASN A 262 0.46 -14.24 -0.46
N LEU A 263 -0.08 -14.29 -1.68
CA LEU A 263 -1.22 -13.46 -2.10
C LEU A 263 -2.50 -13.81 -1.34
N GLN A 264 -2.79 -15.11 -1.20
CA GLN A 264 -3.94 -15.59 -0.43
C GLN A 264 -3.90 -15.04 1.00
N ASP A 265 -2.75 -15.12 1.65
CA ASP A 265 -2.57 -14.62 3.01
C ASP A 265 -2.67 -13.11 3.10
N PHE A 266 -2.06 -12.40 2.14
CA PHE A 266 -2.06 -10.95 2.09
C PHE A 266 -3.46 -10.37 1.93
N PHE A 267 -4.28 -11.00 1.08
CA PHE A 267 -5.66 -10.58 0.84
C PHE A 267 -6.68 -11.21 1.78
N ASN A 268 -6.27 -12.14 2.65
CA ASN A 268 -7.15 -12.92 3.53
C ASN A 268 -8.20 -13.72 2.76
N ILE A 269 -7.76 -14.39 1.69
CA ILE A 269 -8.58 -15.20 0.78
C ILE A 269 -8.03 -16.63 0.64
N GLY A 270 -8.78 -17.50 -0.04
CA GLY A 270 -8.37 -18.88 -0.31
C GLY A 270 -8.61 -19.82 0.88
N PRO A 271 -8.00 -21.02 0.90
CA PRO A 271 -8.34 -22.08 1.86
C PRO A 271 -8.16 -21.71 3.33
N ARG A 272 -7.26 -20.75 3.62
CA ARG A 272 -6.98 -20.26 4.98
C ARG A 272 -7.53 -18.87 5.23
N GLY A 273 -8.00 -18.20 4.19
CA GLY A 273 -8.60 -16.89 4.28
C GLY A 273 -10.01 -16.98 4.81
N HIS A 274 -10.46 -15.92 5.46
CA HIS A 274 -11.82 -15.80 5.97
C HIS A 274 -12.78 -15.17 4.95
N TYR A 275 -12.26 -14.76 3.77
CA TYR A 275 -13.03 -14.03 2.77
C TYR A 275 -12.96 -14.66 1.37
N PRO A 276 -14.03 -14.53 0.56
CA PRO A 276 -14.02 -14.98 -0.84
C PRO A 276 -12.99 -14.24 -1.70
N TRP A 277 -12.50 -14.89 -2.76
CA TRP A 277 -11.47 -14.35 -3.65
C TRP A 277 -11.84 -12.99 -4.29
N TYR A 278 -13.12 -12.78 -4.59
CA TYR A 278 -13.59 -11.54 -5.23
C TYR A 278 -13.45 -10.31 -4.33
N THR A 279 -13.27 -10.49 -3.02
CA THR A 279 -13.01 -9.38 -2.09
C THR A 279 -11.65 -8.71 -2.31
N ALA A 280 -10.73 -9.35 -3.04
CA ALA A 280 -9.48 -8.74 -3.50
C ALA A 280 -9.71 -7.72 -4.63
N LEU A 281 -10.84 -7.80 -5.33
CA LEU A 281 -11.21 -6.90 -6.44
C LEU A 281 -12.18 -5.81 -6.02
N LEU A 282 -12.64 -5.81 -4.78
CA LEU A 282 -13.62 -4.84 -4.29
C LEU A 282 -12.97 -3.97 -3.22
N PRO A 283 -13.22 -2.64 -3.23
CA PRO A 283 -12.73 -1.72 -2.20
C PRO A 283 -13.49 -1.89 -0.88
N LEU A 284 -13.34 -3.06 -0.26
CA LEU A 284 -13.97 -3.43 1.01
C LEU A 284 -12.98 -3.25 2.16
N ARG A 285 -13.48 -3.01 3.37
CA ARG A 285 -12.66 -2.99 4.58
C ARG A 285 -12.55 -4.42 5.12
N ILE A 286 -11.50 -5.13 4.74
CA ILE A 286 -11.22 -6.51 5.17
C ILE A 286 -9.91 -6.52 5.97
N PRO A 287 -9.90 -7.11 7.18
CA PRO A 287 -8.69 -7.23 7.98
C PRO A 287 -7.71 -8.26 7.36
N PRO A 288 -6.40 -8.11 7.58
CA PRO A 288 -5.41 -9.13 7.26
C PRO A 288 -5.63 -10.40 8.12
N ILE A 289 -4.99 -11.50 7.75
CA ILE A 289 -4.93 -12.70 8.60
C ILE A 289 -4.11 -12.39 9.87
N GLY A 290 -4.64 -12.78 11.02
CA GLY A 290 -3.97 -12.69 12.31
C GLY A 290 -3.85 -11.28 12.89
N ASN A 291 -3.27 -11.20 14.08
CA ASN A 291 -3.19 -9.96 14.88
C ASN A 291 -1.91 -9.14 14.62
N GLY A 292 -1.01 -9.60 13.75
CA GLY A 292 0.24 -8.93 13.41
C GLY A 292 1.35 -9.08 14.44
N LYS A 293 1.16 -9.89 15.49
CA LYS A 293 2.16 -10.17 16.55
C LYS A 293 2.89 -11.51 16.35
N LYS A 294 2.23 -12.47 15.70
CA LYS A 294 2.80 -13.78 15.32
C LYS A 294 2.52 -14.06 13.85
N PHE A 295 3.48 -14.70 13.19
CA PHE A 295 3.39 -15.06 11.78
C PHE A 295 3.81 -16.52 11.62
N GLU A 296 3.12 -17.23 10.72
CA GLU A 296 3.53 -18.57 10.35
C GLU A 296 4.86 -18.51 9.59
N LYS A 297 5.71 -19.51 9.84
CA LYS A 297 7.02 -19.66 9.19
C LYS A 297 6.98 -20.91 8.31
N SER A 298 7.61 -20.85 7.15
CA SER A 298 7.63 -21.95 6.16
C SER A 298 8.46 -23.15 6.60
N GLY A 299 9.14 -23.07 7.76
CA GLY A 299 10.10 -24.08 8.20
C GLY A 299 11.37 -24.12 7.36
N ARG A 300 11.46 -23.32 6.29
CA ARG A 300 12.62 -23.19 5.40
C ARG A 300 13.62 -22.12 5.87
N GLY A 301 13.36 -21.49 7.02
CA GLY A 301 14.25 -20.47 7.58
C GLY A 301 15.55 -21.11 8.05
N PHE A 302 16.67 -20.64 7.52
CA PHE A 302 18.04 -21.14 7.74
C PHE A 302 18.21 -22.64 7.46
N VAL A 303 18.65 -22.99 6.24
CA VAL A 303 19.45 -24.21 6.08
C VAL A 303 20.88 -23.80 6.44
N LEU A 304 21.28 -23.98 7.71
CA LEU A 304 22.70 -24.20 7.98
C LEU A 304 23.02 -25.51 7.28
N ALA A 305 23.83 -25.48 6.23
CA ALA A 305 24.49 -26.71 5.84
C ALA A 305 25.39 -27.08 7.02
N CYS A 306 25.00 -28.09 7.80
CA CYS A 306 25.90 -28.71 8.75
C CYS A 306 27.14 -29.14 7.98
N ASN A 307 28.20 -28.37 8.07
CA ASN A 307 29.49 -28.94 8.35
C ASN A 307 29.75 -28.60 9.83
N ASP A 308 29.49 -29.61 10.67
CA ASP A 308 30.24 -29.77 11.89
C ASP A 308 31.72 -29.65 11.52
N ASP A 309 32.42 -28.68 12.13
CA ASP A 309 33.78 -28.80 12.66
C ASP A 309 34.31 -27.39 13.00
N ASP A 310 34.69 -27.22 14.26
CA ASP A 310 35.68 -26.28 14.81
C ASP A 310 35.76 -24.86 14.23
N ASP A 311 35.29 -23.87 14.99
CA ASP A 311 36.20 -23.15 15.90
C ASP A 311 35.44 -21.99 16.54
N GLY A 312 35.61 -21.86 17.85
CA GLY A 312 35.10 -20.73 18.60
C GLY A 312 35.69 -19.43 18.10
N ASP A 313 34.86 -18.41 17.99
CA ASP A 313 35.22 -17.09 18.48
C ASP A 313 33.97 -16.22 18.65
N ASP A 314 33.89 -15.68 19.86
CA ASP A 314 32.94 -14.67 20.32
C ASP A 314 32.98 -13.43 19.42
N ILE A 315 31.82 -12.90 19.01
CA ILE A 315 31.70 -11.45 18.75
C ILE A 315 30.36 -10.89 19.25
N VAL A 316 30.51 -10.12 20.32
CA VAL A 316 29.70 -9.06 20.96
C VAL A 316 28.79 -8.25 20.03
#